data_AF-A0A804REM1-F1
#
_entry.id   AF-A0A804REM1-F1
#
_cell.length_a   1.000
_cell.length_b   1.000
_cell.length_c   1.000
_cell.angle_alpha   90.00
_cell.angle_beta   90.00
_cell.angle_gamma   90.00
#
_symmetry.space_group_name_H-M   'P 1'
#
loop_
_entity.id
_entity.type
_entity.pdbx_description
1 polymer ?
#
loop_
_entity_poly.entity_id
_entity_poly.type
_entity_poly.pdbx_seq_one_letter_code
_entity_poly.pdbx_strand_id
1 'polypeptide(L)'
;MSKVNLNEISHNSAMGLVRKVLDMGVLLAEAYIDTVGDLKKYRIKLTEKFTGFKFVVAKKVDSLYTVVSGASIVAKVTRDRAL
;
A
#
# COMPACT_ATOMS: atom_id res chain seq x y z
N MET A 1 8.52 -24.25 -4.69
CA MET A 1 8.01 -22.89 -4.40
C MET A 1 7.47 -22.30 -5.69
N SER A 2 6.20 -21.87 -5.73
CA SER A 2 5.69 -21.12 -6.89
C SER A 2 6.46 -19.81 -7.00
N LYS A 3 6.86 -19.44 -8.22
CA LYS A 3 7.54 -18.18 -8.49
C LYS A 3 6.56 -17.04 -8.18
N VAL A 4 6.69 -16.42 -7.01
CA VAL A 4 5.88 -15.26 -6.62
C VAL A 4 6.28 -14.12 -7.54
N ASN A 5 5.32 -13.56 -8.27
CA ASN A 5 5.60 -12.45 -9.18
C ASN A 5 5.75 -11.12 -8.41
N LEU A 6 6.36 -10.11 -9.04
CA LEU A 6 6.62 -8.82 -8.40
C LEU A 6 5.33 -8.11 -7.93
N ASN A 7 4.22 -8.29 -8.63
CA ASN A 7 2.93 -7.71 -8.23
C ASN A 7 2.42 -8.34 -6.93
N GLU A 8 2.58 -9.65 -6.79
CA GLU A 8 2.19 -10.36 -5.58
C GLU A 8 3.07 -9.99 -4.39
N ILE A 9 4.38 -9.85 -4.59
CA ILE A 9 5.30 -9.32 -3.57
C ILE A 9 4.84 -7.92 -3.14
N SER A 10 4.63 -7.01 -4.10
CA SER A 10 4.19 -5.64 -3.83
C SER A 10 2.87 -5.60 -3.06
N HIS A 11 1.87 -6.37 -3.49
CA HIS A 11 0.58 -6.44 -2.81
C HIS A 11 0.71 -7.01 -1.40
N ASN A 12 1.48 -8.09 -1.22
CA ASN A 12 1.65 -8.71 0.09
C ASN A 12 2.41 -7.78 1.05
N SER A 13 3.42 -7.05 0.58
CA SER A 13 4.13 -6.05 1.37
C SER A 13 3.19 -4.92 1.83
N ALA A 14 2.41 -4.34 0.92
CA ALA A 14 1.48 -3.26 1.26
C ALA A 14 0.37 -3.74 2.22
N MET A 15 -0.20 -4.93 1.99
CA MET A 15 -1.19 -5.52 2.91
C MET A 15 -0.58 -5.84 4.28
N GLY A 16 0.68 -6.26 4.33
CA GLY A 16 1.42 -6.47 5.58
C GLY A 16 1.57 -5.16 6.38
N LEU A 17 1.84 -4.05 5.70
CA LEU A 17 1.89 -2.73 6.34
C LEU A 17 0.52 -2.30 6.89
N VAL A 18 -0.56 -2.50 6.12
CA VAL A 18 -1.93 -2.21 6.59
C VAL A 18 -2.25 -3.02 7.85
N ARG A 19 -1.99 -4.34 7.82
CA ARG A 19 -2.19 -5.22 8.98
C ARG A 19 -1.41 -4.72 10.19
N LYS A 20 -0.13 -4.38 10.03
CA LYS A 20 0.71 -3.88 11.13
C LYS A 20 0.14 -2.60 11.75
N VAL A 21 -0.33 -1.65 10.93
CA VAL A 21 -0.95 -0.41 11.42
C VAL A 21 -2.21 -0.71 12.25
N LEU A 22 -3.05 -1.64 11.79
CA LEU A 22 -4.24 -2.07 12.53
C LEU A 22 -3.88 -2.78 13.85
N ASP A 23 -2.88 -3.66 13.83
CA ASP A 23 -2.43 -4.39 15.02
C ASP A 23 -1.79 -3.46 16.07
N MET A 24 -1.32 -2.27 15.66
CA MET A 24 -0.86 -1.20 16.56
C MET A 24 -2.01 -0.42 17.23
N GLY A 25 -3.27 -0.74 16.92
CA GLY A 25 -4.44 -0.04 17.45
C GLY A 25 -4.69 1.33 16.81
N VAL A 26 -4.03 1.63 15.68
CA VAL A 26 -4.29 2.87 14.94
C VAL A 26 -5.69 2.80 14.32
N LEU A 27 -6.50 3.83 14.55
CA LEU A 27 -7.80 4.00 13.93
C LEU A 27 -7.63 4.38 12.45
N LEU A 28 -7.42 3.36 11.61
CA LEU A 28 -7.38 3.54 10.17
C LEU A 28 -8.80 3.88 9.68
N ALA A 29 -8.94 4.98 8.93
CA ALA A 29 -10.18 5.31 8.24
C ALA A 29 -10.03 5.15 6.72
N GLU A 30 -8.96 5.73 6.18
CA GLU A 30 -8.67 5.71 4.75
C GLU A 30 -7.19 5.39 4.49
N ALA A 31 -6.93 4.60 3.45
CA ALA A 31 -5.58 4.30 2.97
C ALA A 31 -5.44 4.66 1.48
N TYR A 32 -4.38 5.39 1.17
CA TYR A 32 -4.03 5.83 -0.18
C TYR A 32 -2.87 5.00 -0.69
N ILE A 33 -3.07 4.25 -1.77
CA ILE A 33 -2.13 3.23 -2.24
C ILE A 33 -1.79 3.47 -3.70
N ASP A 34 -0.49 3.60 -3.97
CA ASP A 34 0.04 3.60 -5.33
C ASP A 34 0.08 2.17 -5.88
N THR A 35 -0.26 1.99 -7.14
CA THR A 35 -0.22 0.67 -7.77
C THR A 35 0.37 0.69 -9.16
N VAL A 36 1.15 -0.35 -9.46
CA VAL A 36 1.59 -0.70 -10.81
C VAL A 36 0.71 -1.84 -11.32
N GLY A 37 -0.47 -1.53 -11.84
CA GLY A 37 -1.37 -2.57 -12.34
C GLY A 37 -2.82 -2.14 -12.46
N ASP A 38 -3.71 -3.13 -12.39
CA ASP A 38 -5.16 -2.92 -12.39
C ASP A 38 -5.62 -2.43 -11.02
N LEU A 39 -6.04 -1.17 -10.99
CA LEU A 39 -6.48 -0.46 -9.80
C LEU A 39 -7.76 -1.05 -9.22
N LYS A 40 -8.69 -1.48 -10.08
CA LYS A 40 -9.98 -2.04 -9.64
C LYS A 40 -9.76 -3.39 -8.99
N LYS A 41 -8.99 -4.26 -9.64
CA LYS A 41 -8.67 -5.58 -9.09
C LYS A 41 -7.94 -5.47 -7.75
N TYR A 42 -6.99 -4.54 -7.64
CA TYR A 42 -6.26 -4.39 -6.39
C TYR A 42 -7.11 -3.76 -5.29
N ARG A 43 -7.95 -2.77 -5.62
CA ARG A 43 -8.91 -2.20 -4.68
C ARG A 43 -9.88 -3.25 -4.14
N ILE A 44 -10.45 -4.10 -5.00
CA ILE A 44 -11.33 -5.20 -4.60
C ILE A 44 -10.59 -6.12 -3.63
N LYS A 45 -9.38 -6.56 -3.98
CA LYS A 45 -8.54 -7.43 -3.13
C LYS A 45 -8.32 -6.82 -1.74
N LEU A 46 -8.08 -5.51 -1.66
CA LEU A 46 -7.89 -4.82 -0.38
C LEU A 46 -9.19 -4.72 0.42
N THR A 47 -10.30 -4.34 -0.21
CA THR A 47 -11.60 -4.20 0.46
C THR A 47 -12.19 -5.54 0.93
N GLU A 48 -11.90 -6.63 0.23
CA GLU A 48 -12.27 -7.99 0.68
C GLU A 48 -11.42 -8.44 1.88
N LYS A 49 -10.13 -8.08 1.89
CA LYS A 49 -9.20 -8.50 2.95
C LYS A 49 -9.33 -7.66 4.22
N PHE A 50 -9.63 -6.37 4.07
CA PHE A 50 -9.71 -5.39 5.13
C PHE A 50 -11.05 -4.66 5.04
N THR A 51 -12.04 -5.17 5.77
CA THR A 51 -13.39 -4.60 5.81
C THR A 51 -13.47 -3.39 6.74
N GLY A 52 -14.32 -2.42 6.42
CA GLY A 52 -14.55 -1.24 7.27
C GLY A 52 -13.62 -0.05 6.98
N PHE A 53 -12.70 -0.18 6.03
CA PHE A 53 -11.75 0.87 5.66
C PHE A 53 -11.93 1.29 4.20
N LYS A 54 -11.72 2.57 3.91
CA LYS A 54 -11.75 3.07 2.54
C LYS A 54 -10.37 3.00 1.91
N PHE A 55 -10.25 2.23 0.83
CA PHE A 55 -9.04 2.17 0.02
C PHE A 55 -9.18 3.05 -1.23
N VAL A 56 -8.28 4.03 -1.36
CA VAL A 56 -8.08 4.81 -2.59
C VAL A 56 -6.86 4.24 -3.29
N VAL A 57 -7.10 3.52 -4.39
CA VAL A 57 -6.03 2.95 -5.22
C VAL A 57 -5.96 3.74 -6.52
N ALA A 58 -4.86 4.44 -6.74
CA ALA A 58 -4.61 5.22 -7.94
C ALA A 58 -3.18 4.98 -8.46
N LYS A 59 -2.90 5.40 -9.70
CA LYS A 59 -1.53 5.52 -10.21
C LYS A 59 -1.02 6.92 -9.90
N LYS A 60 0.28 7.06 -9.59
CA LYS A 60 0.93 8.37 -9.34
C LYS A 60 0.29 9.14 -8.18
N VAL A 61 -0.16 8.41 -7.14
CA VAL A 61 -0.82 9.03 -5.97
C VAL A 61 0.09 9.98 -5.21
N ASP A 62 1.41 9.82 -5.30
CA ASP A 62 2.40 10.73 -4.70
C ASP A 62 2.31 12.15 -5.29
N SER A 63 1.94 12.26 -6.57
CA SER A 63 1.65 13.56 -7.21
C SER A 63 0.27 14.13 -6.87
N LEU A 64 -0.67 13.28 -6.45
CA LEU A 64 -2.07 13.67 -6.17
C LEU A 64 -2.30 13.99 -4.69
N TYR A 65 -1.53 13.38 -3.79
CA TYR A 65 -1.74 13.44 -2.35
C TYR A 65 -0.41 13.69 -1.61
N THR A 66 -0.30 14.84 -0.96
CA THR A 66 0.91 15.25 -0.23
C THR A 66 1.35 14.23 0.82
N VAL A 67 0.40 13.58 1.50
CA VAL A 67 0.71 12.53 2.48
C VAL A 67 1.43 11.34 1.85
N VAL A 68 1.10 10.99 0.60
CA VAL A 68 1.74 9.91 -0.13
C VAL A 68 3.11 10.34 -0.66
N SER A 69 3.27 11.61 -1.05
CA SER A 69 4.58 12.18 -1.37
C SER A 69 5.56 12.04 -0.21
N GLY A 70 5.12 12.41 1.00
CA GLY A 70 5.92 12.22 2.23
C GLY A 70 6.28 10.76 2.47
N ALA A 71 5.31 9.84 2.33
CA ALA A 71 5.56 8.40 2.46
C ALA A 71 6.56 7.88 1.41
N SER A 72 6.52 8.39 0.17
CA SER A 72 7.45 8.03 -0.90
C SER A 72 8.88 8.45 -0.58
N ILE A 73 9.08 9.64 0.00
CA ILE A 73 10.40 10.12 0.43
C ILE A 73 10.94 9.21 1.54
N VAL A 74 10.14 8.92 2.57
CA VAL A 74 10.56 8.02 3.66
C VAL A 74 10.95 6.65 3.10
N ALA A 75 10.14 6.07 2.21
CA ALA A 75 10.43 4.77 1.61
C ALA A 75 11.76 4.77 0.83
N LYS A 76 12.03 5.81 0.02
CA LYS A 76 13.28 5.94 -0.75
C LYS A 76 14.50 6.15 0.16
N VAL A 77 14.40 7.06 1.14
CA VAL A 77 15.50 7.34 2.07
C VAL A 77 15.81 6.12 2.93
N THR A 78 14.79 5.40 3.41
CA THR A 78 15.00 4.16 4.17
C THR A 78 15.66 3.08 3.30
N ARG A 79 15.23 2.92 2.05
CA ARG A 79 15.88 2.01 1.10
C ARG A 79 17.34 2.38 0.90
N ASP A 80 17.64 3.65 0.64
CA ASP A 80 19.00 4.12 0.35
C ASP A 80 19.95 3.96 1.53
N ARG A 81 19.43 3.97 2.77
CA ARG A 81 20.21 3.69 3.99
C ARG A 81 20.41 2.20 4.27
N ALA A 82 19.64 1.33 3.64
CA ALA A 82 19.70 -0.12 3.82
C ALA A 82 20.60 -0.82 2.77
N LEU A 83 21.07 -0.08 1.77
CA LEU A 83 22.03 -0.50 0.75
C LEU A 83 23.44 -0.01 1.12
#